data_AF-A0A2C9LUN6-F1
#
_entry.id   AF-A0A2C9LUN6-F1
#
_cell.length_a   1.000
_cell.length_b   1.000
_cell.length_c   1.000
_cell.angle_alpha   90.00
_cell.angle_beta   90.00
_cell.angle_gamma   90.00
#
_symmetry.space_group_name_H-M   'P 1'
#
loop_
_entity.id
_entity.type
_entity.pdbx_description
1 polymer ?
#
loop_
_entity_poly.entity_id
_entity_poly.type
_entity_poly.pdbx_seq_one_letter_code
_entity_poly.pdbx_strand_id
1 'polypeptide(L)'
;MLTDFKTSTDLLKDVYICYERATKEKKKKKKDDEDEPHWVEVVTEVLLSLLLLQSHLGRVITTTVFKAILGHMTPTAVGLITDVLIPKKVGADDAGGVLVDTGAGGDEDDDENELEDVDDTSGEDEAENSNEEDMEADEDDDEEEEEEVDETFRKSVKEALGKAAADKEDESEEEELPDLSDSEMFQLDDMLAEVFRQKKLAGGKKARQEKKKETDNFRIRVLDLVETVIKSERCGDFVIDLLKPVLLLMLKTNPVENQVLCDKSKSLFALLRSKAKGQKDSIHSEDYHKNVLIELIELAQSVVDSNHLQAVAAACFTVMNLSCGDINKTSPALPFHYVDLLRETLHNVIK
;
A
#
# COMPACT_ATOMS: atom_id res chain seq x y z
N MET A 1 1.99 18.70 10.76
CA MET A 1 2.56 18.49 12.12
C MET A 1 1.42 18.05 13.04
N LEU A 2 1.63 17.43 14.22
CA LEU A 2 0.55 17.05 15.16
C LEU A 2 -0.26 18.30 15.59
N THR A 3 -1.27 18.70 14.81
CA THR A 3 -1.98 19.98 14.98
C THR A 3 -3.05 19.91 16.06
N ASP A 4 -3.60 18.72 16.32
CA ASP A 4 -4.55 18.52 17.41
C ASP A 4 -3.83 18.13 18.72
N PHE A 5 -3.93 19.03 19.70
CA PHE A 5 -3.39 18.85 21.04
C PHE A 5 -4.00 17.63 21.73
N LYS A 6 -5.26 17.31 21.46
CA LYS A 6 -5.94 16.17 22.07
C LYS A 6 -5.38 14.85 21.56
N THR A 7 -5.31 14.67 20.25
CA THR A 7 -4.70 13.50 19.60
C THR A 7 -3.25 13.29 20.06
N SER A 8 -2.47 14.36 20.15
CA SER A 8 -1.09 14.31 20.66
C SER A 8 -1.00 13.83 22.10
N THR A 9 -1.92 14.32 22.94
CA THR A 9 -1.98 13.97 24.36
C THR A 9 -2.40 12.52 24.55
N ASP A 10 -3.34 12.02 23.74
CA ASP A 10 -3.80 10.63 23.82
C ASP A 10 -2.71 9.65 23.36
N LEU A 11 -2.02 9.92 22.24
CA LEU A 11 -0.84 9.14 21.81
C LEU A 11 0.26 9.11 22.89
N LEU A 12 0.53 10.24 23.55
CA LEU A 12 1.51 10.31 24.63
C LEU A 12 1.10 9.50 25.86
N LYS A 13 -0.20 9.43 26.18
CA LYS A 13 -0.70 8.57 27.26
C LYS A 13 -0.50 7.10 26.91
N ASP A 14 -0.78 6.70 25.67
CA ASP A 14 -0.62 5.32 25.23
C ASP A 14 0.86 4.90 25.32
N VAL A 15 1.78 5.75 24.85
CA VAL A 15 3.22 5.54 25.00
C VAL A 15 3.65 5.49 26.47
N TYR A 16 3.09 6.33 27.33
CA TYR A 16 3.39 6.33 28.76
C TYR A 16 2.92 5.04 29.45
N ILE A 17 1.74 4.53 29.10
CA ILE A 17 1.23 3.24 29.58
C ILE A 17 2.16 2.12 29.13
N CYS A 18 2.62 2.13 27.87
CA CYS A 18 3.58 1.16 27.35
C CYS A 18 4.90 1.20 28.15
N TYR A 19 5.43 2.40 28.43
CA TYR A 19 6.61 2.57 29.27
C TYR A 19 6.42 1.98 30.68
N GLU A 20 5.28 2.24 31.31
CA GLU A 20 4.97 1.66 32.61
C GLU A 20 4.91 0.13 32.56
N ARG A 21 4.31 -0.46 31.52
CA ARG A 21 4.24 -1.92 31.35
C ARG A 21 5.62 -2.54 31.13
N ALA A 22 6.38 -2.02 30.18
CA ALA A 22 7.73 -2.48 29.85
C ALA A 22 8.70 -2.39 31.04
N THR A 23 8.54 -1.39 31.91
CA THR A 23 9.36 -1.25 33.13
C THR A 23 8.86 -2.09 34.31
N LYS A 24 7.55 -2.36 34.40
CA LYS A 24 6.94 -3.19 35.46
C LYS A 24 7.11 -4.69 35.23
N GLU A 25 7.23 -5.17 33.99
CA GLU A 25 7.50 -6.58 33.68
C GLU A 25 8.80 -7.11 34.33
N LYS A 26 9.81 -6.23 34.54
CA LYS A 26 11.03 -6.60 35.28
C LYS A 26 10.79 -6.93 36.76
N LYS A 27 9.59 -6.68 37.34
CA LYS A 27 9.30 -6.89 38.78
C LYS A 27 8.14 -7.83 39.12
N LYS A 28 7.29 -8.26 38.18
CA LYS A 28 6.21 -9.24 38.44
C LYS A 28 5.92 -10.10 37.21
N LYS A 29 6.25 -11.40 37.27
CA LYS A 29 5.53 -12.43 36.51
C LYS A 29 4.11 -12.49 37.07
N LYS A 30 3.16 -11.75 36.49
CA LYS A 30 1.73 -12.01 36.63
C LYS A 30 1.22 -12.50 35.28
N LYS A 31 0.26 -13.43 35.33
CA LYS A 31 -0.41 -14.00 34.16
C LYS A 31 -0.77 -12.89 33.16
N ASP A 32 -0.31 -13.05 31.92
CA ASP A 32 -0.87 -12.34 30.78
C ASP A 32 -2.37 -12.65 30.72
N ASP A 33 -3.21 -11.62 30.71
CA ASP A 33 -4.56 -11.75 30.17
C ASP A 33 -4.37 -11.84 28.65
N GLU A 34 -4.76 -12.98 28.04
CA GLU A 34 -4.52 -13.30 26.62
C GLU A 34 -5.15 -12.30 25.63
N ASP A 35 -6.04 -11.41 26.10
CA ASP A 35 -6.77 -10.45 25.28
C ASP A 35 -6.14 -9.04 25.23
N GLU A 36 -5.12 -8.74 26.04
CA GLU A 36 -4.52 -7.40 26.07
C GLU A 36 -3.30 -7.29 25.14
N PRO A 37 -3.24 -6.30 24.23
CA PRO A 37 -2.15 -6.19 23.27
C PRO A 37 -0.81 -5.98 23.98
N HIS A 38 0.23 -6.63 23.47
CA HIS A 38 1.56 -6.50 24.03
C HIS A 38 2.04 -5.05 23.88
N TRP A 39 2.79 -4.53 24.86
CA TRP A 39 3.22 -3.11 24.82
C TRP A 39 3.94 -2.74 23.51
N VAL A 40 4.61 -3.71 22.89
CA VAL A 40 5.34 -3.52 21.65
C VAL A 40 4.41 -3.35 20.43
N GLU A 41 3.24 -3.99 20.46
CA GLU A 41 2.22 -3.86 19.42
C GLU A 41 1.61 -2.47 19.47
N VAL A 42 1.23 -2.01 20.66
CA VAL A 42 0.71 -0.65 20.88
C VAL A 42 1.72 0.41 20.44
N VAL A 43 3.00 0.27 20.79
CA VAL A 43 4.05 1.19 20.31
C VAL A 43 4.16 1.15 18.79
N THR A 44 4.04 -0.03 18.17
CA THR A 44 4.10 -0.17 16.71
C THR A 44 2.94 0.55 16.02
N GLU A 45 1.72 0.47 16.55
CA GLU A 45 0.55 1.22 16.05
C GLU A 45 0.73 2.73 16.17
N VAL A 46 1.29 3.21 17.29
CA VAL A 46 1.62 4.63 17.47
C VAL A 46 2.66 5.08 16.43
N LEU A 47 3.68 4.25 16.16
CA LEU A 47 4.69 4.55 15.14
C LEU A 47 4.10 4.59 13.72
N LEU A 48 3.18 3.67 13.39
CA LEU A 48 2.45 3.66 12.12
C LEU A 48 1.55 4.90 12.00
N SER A 49 0.88 5.30 13.08
CA SER A 49 0.07 6.53 13.14
C SER A 49 0.93 7.77 12.91
N LEU A 50 2.13 7.83 13.49
CA LEU A 50 3.09 8.91 13.24
C LEU A 50 3.57 8.91 11.79
N LEU A 51 3.75 7.74 11.19
CA LEU A 51 4.10 7.61 9.78
C LEU A 51 2.98 8.03 8.85
N LEU A 52 1.71 8.07 9.27
CA LEU A 52 0.63 8.61 8.44
C LEU A 52 0.77 10.13 8.26
N LEU A 53 1.26 10.86 9.27
CA LEU A 53 1.26 12.33 9.37
C LEU A 53 2.20 13.10 8.40
N GLN A 54 2.63 12.50 7.28
CA GLN A 54 3.46 13.07 6.20
C GLN A 54 4.63 13.95 6.66
N SER A 55 5.15 13.71 7.88
CA SER A 55 6.15 14.57 8.49
C SER A 55 7.54 13.94 8.43
N HIS A 56 8.51 14.69 7.91
CA HIS A 56 9.92 14.28 7.94
C HIS A 56 10.40 13.96 9.37
N LEU A 57 10.08 14.84 10.33
CA LEU A 57 10.39 14.61 11.74
C LEU A 57 9.74 13.33 12.27
N GLY A 58 8.46 13.10 11.92
CA GLY A 58 7.74 11.88 12.28
C GLY A 58 8.46 10.62 11.79
N ARG A 59 8.91 10.62 10.53
CA ARG A 59 9.69 9.53 9.94
C ARG A 59 11.00 9.28 10.69
N VAL A 60 11.78 10.34 10.97
CA VAL A 60 13.05 10.24 11.72
C VAL A 60 12.84 9.67 13.13
N ILE A 61 11.82 10.17 13.85
CA ILE A 61 11.47 9.69 15.18
C ILE A 61 11.07 8.22 15.11
N THR A 62 10.17 7.86 14.20
CA THR A 62 9.70 6.48 14.02
C THR A 62 10.86 5.54 13.75
N THR A 63 11.74 5.83 12.79
CA THR A 63 12.89 4.96 12.50
C THR A 63 13.85 4.84 13.69
N THR A 64 14.05 5.93 14.44
CA THR A 64 14.95 5.93 15.62
C THR A 64 14.39 5.09 16.76
N VAL A 65 13.12 5.28 17.10
CA VAL A 65 12.44 4.51 18.13
C VAL A 65 12.31 3.04 17.72
N PHE A 66 11.95 2.78 16.46
CA PHE A 66 11.81 1.42 15.93
C PHE A 66 13.10 0.62 16.07
N LYS A 67 14.26 1.21 15.75
CA LYS A 67 15.58 0.58 15.97
C LYS A 67 15.83 0.23 17.44
N ALA A 68 15.39 1.07 18.38
CA ALA A 68 15.58 0.83 19.81
C ALA A 68 14.68 -0.29 20.35
N ILE A 69 13.46 -0.42 19.83
CA ILE A 69 12.50 -1.46 20.25
C ILE A 69 12.63 -2.76 19.46
N LEU A 70 13.44 -2.79 18.40
CA LEU A 70 13.54 -3.93 17.48
C LEU A 70 13.87 -5.25 18.17
N GLY A 71 14.66 -5.21 19.24
CA GLY A 71 14.99 -6.40 20.05
C GLY A 71 13.78 -7.04 20.74
N HIS A 72 12.69 -6.29 20.89
CA HIS A 72 11.43 -6.71 21.52
C HIS A 72 10.33 -7.02 20.49
N MET A 73 10.61 -6.93 19.18
CA MET A 73 9.61 -7.24 18.15
C MET A 73 9.10 -8.68 18.27
N THR A 74 7.79 -8.80 18.07
CA THR A 74 7.04 -10.05 17.97
C THR A 74 6.51 -10.19 16.54
N PRO A 75 6.16 -11.42 16.10
CA PRO A 75 5.53 -11.64 14.79
C PRO A 75 4.25 -10.83 14.64
N THR A 76 3.44 -10.71 15.69
CA THR A 76 2.23 -9.87 15.71
C THR A 76 2.53 -8.41 15.40
N ALA A 77 3.57 -7.83 16.03
CA ALA A 77 3.95 -6.45 15.78
C ALA A 77 4.49 -6.24 14.35
N VAL A 78 5.23 -7.22 13.81
CA VAL A 78 5.64 -7.21 12.39
C VAL A 78 4.42 -7.34 11.47
N GLY A 79 3.43 -8.14 11.87
CA GLY A 79 2.12 -8.26 11.22
C GLY A 79 1.45 -6.91 11.01
N LEU A 80 1.35 -6.09 12.06
CA LEU A 80 0.79 -4.73 11.99
C LEU A 80 1.50 -3.85 10.94
N ILE A 81 2.82 -3.97 10.80
CA ILE A 81 3.62 -3.26 9.80
C ILE A 81 3.30 -3.78 8.41
N THR A 82 3.23 -5.10 8.24
CA THR A 82 3.01 -5.73 6.94
C THR A 82 1.57 -5.61 6.43
N ASP A 83 0.58 -5.52 7.31
CA ASP A 83 -0.84 -5.39 6.94
C ASP A 83 -1.11 -4.10 6.15
N VAL A 84 -0.35 -3.05 6.43
CA VAL A 84 -0.36 -1.80 5.66
C VAL A 84 0.10 -2.01 4.21
N LEU A 85 1.04 -2.93 4.00
CA LEU A 85 1.64 -3.19 2.69
C LEU A 85 0.73 -4.04 1.80
N ILE A 86 -0.10 -4.90 2.39
CA ILE A 86 -1.00 -5.77 1.64
C ILE A 86 -2.07 -4.90 0.98
N PRO A 87 -2.16 -4.88 -0.36
CA PRO A 87 -3.26 -4.19 -1.02
C PRO A 87 -4.53 -5.00 -0.76
N LYS A 88 -5.34 -4.57 0.21
CA LYS A 88 -6.66 -5.13 0.48
C LYS A 88 -7.45 -5.14 -0.84
N LYS A 89 -7.97 -6.29 -1.24
CA LYS A 89 -8.92 -6.36 -2.35
C LYS A 89 -10.16 -5.57 -1.93
N VAL A 90 -10.69 -4.73 -2.80
CA VAL A 90 -12.02 -4.15 -2.62
C VAL A 90 -12.99 -5.31 -2.82
N GLY A 91 -13.57 -5.83 -1.74
CA GLY A 91 -14.55 -6.91 -1.75
C GLY A 91 -14.15 -8.13 -0.92
N ALA A 92 -15.08 -8.53 -0.04
CA ALA A 92 -15.07 -9.62 0.94
C ALA A 92 -14.52 -9.24 2.35
N ASP A 93 -15.47 -9.02 3.25
CA ASP A 93 -15.42 -9.06 4.71
C ASP A 93 -14.36 -8.21 5.44
N ASP A 94 -14.72 -6.96 5.71
CA ASP A 94 -14.12 -6.16 6.79
C ASP A 94 -15.11 -6.03 7.97
N ALA A 95 -14.94 -6.91 8.94
CA ALA A 95 -15.36 -6.69 10.31
C ALA A 95 -14.10 -6.62 11.18
N GLY A 96 -13.30 -5.55 11.02
CA GLY A 96 -12.05 -5.43 11.76
C GLY A 96 -11.25 -4.14 11.52
N GLY A 97 -11.92 -2.97 11.54
CA GLY A 97 -11.38 -1.70 12.03
C GLY A 97 -10.08 -1.16 11.43
N VAL A 98 -10.17 -0.46 10.30
CA VAL A 98 -9.65 0.93 10.19
C VAL A 98 -10.68 1.70 9.38
N LEU A 99 -11.35 2.66 10.03
CA LEU A 99 -12.31 3.56 9.42
C LEU A 99 -11.64 4.39 8.33
N VAL A 100 -11.82 3.98 7.08
CA VAL A 100 -11.79 4.90 5.94
C VAL A 100 -13.20 4.87 5.39
N ASP A 101 -14.00 5.82 5.85
CA ASP A 101 -15.32 6.11 5.31
C ASP A 101 -15.21 6.35 3.80
N THR A 102 -15.67 5.38 3.03
CA THR A 102 -15.98 5.56 1.62
C THR A 102 -17.47 5.30 1.51
N GLY A 103 -18.26 6.38 1.58
CA GLY A 103 -19.67 6.38 1.23
C GLY A 103 -19.87 5.86 -0.18
N ALA A 104 -20.11 4.56 -0.29
CA ALA A 104 -20.54 3.86 -1.48
C ALA A 104 -22.08 3.97 -1.53
N GLY A 105 -22.58 4.94 -2.29
CA GLY A 105 -23.87 4.80 -2.96
C GLY A 105 -23.61 4.03 -4.25
N GLY A 106 -24.06 2.77 -4.28
CA GLY A 106 -23.92 1.90 -5.44
C GLY A 106 -24.71 2.41 -6.64
N ASP A 107 -24.16 2.16 -7.83
CA ASP A 107 -24.95 1.50 -8.85
C ASP A 107 -24.02 0.61 -9.66
N GLU A 108 -24.47 -0.63 -9.79
CA GLU A 108 -23.95 -1.63 -10.71
C GLU A 108 -24.31 -1.16 -12.11
N ASP A 109 -23.35 -1.09 -13.03
CA ASP A 109 -23.65 -1.54 -14.39
C ASP A 109 -22.38 -1.97 -15.12
N ASP A 110 -22.55 -3.20 -15.60
CA ASP A 110 -21.79 -4.03 -16.51
C ASP A 110 -21.50 -3.29 -17.83
N ASP A 111 -20.24 -3.28 -18.28
CA ASP A 111 -19.98 -3.40 -19.71
C ASP A 111 -18.52 -3.81 -19.97
N GLU A 112 -18.40 -5.08 -20.35
CA GLU A 112 -17.28 -5.67 -21.07
C GLU A 112 -16.89 -4.80 -22.27
N ASN A 113 -15.60 -4.42 -22.37
CA ASN A 113 -14.97 -4.28 -23.68
C ASN A 113 -13.48 -4.61 -23.56
N GLU A 114 -13.19 -5.86 -23.92
CA GLU A 114 -11.90 -6.35 -24.38
C GLU A 114 -11.38 -5.49 -25.54
N LEU A 115 -10.17 -4.95 -25.41
CA LEU A 115 -9.29 -4.77 -26.56
C LEU A 115 -7.86 -5.10 -26.13
N GLU A 116 -7.43 -6.27 -26.59
CA GLU A 116 -6.05 -6.77 -26.57
C GLU A 116 -5.12 -5.97 -27.50
N ASP A 117 -3.83 -6.06 -27.13
CA ASP A 117 -2.63 -6.03 -27.98
C ASP A 117 -2.12 -4.63 -28.43
N VAL A 118 -0.84 -4.27 -28.33
CA VAL A 118 0.36 -5.00 -28.78
C VAL A 118 1.62 -4.46 -28.06
N ASP A 119 2.45 -5.42 -27.65
CA ASP A 119 3.85 -5.31 -27.24
C ASP A 119 4.76 -4.93 -28.43
N ASP A 120 5.61 -3.91 -28.28
CA ASP A 120 6.86 -3.84 -29.05
C ASP A 120 8.01 -3.33 -28.18
N THR A 121 9.14 -3.95 -28.42
CA THR A 121 10.27 -4.12 -27.51
C THR A 121 11.45 -3.24 -27.90
N SER A 122 12.33 -3.02 -26.91
CA SER A 122 13.79 -2.87 -27.03
C SER A 122 14.39 -1.48 -27.31
N GLY A 123 15.29 -1.09 -26.39
CA GLY A 123 16.29 -0.03 -26.59
C GLY A 123 17.03 0.29 -25.30
N GLU A 124 18.11 -0.46 -25.01
CA GLU A 124 19.14 -0.09 -24.02
C GLU A 124 19.76 1.26 -24.38
N ASP A 125 20.03 2.12 -23.39
CA ASP A 125 21.27 2.89 -23.33
C ASP A 125 21.58 3.40 -21.92
N GLU A 126 22.82 3.14 -21.51
CA GLU A 126 23.50 3.59 -20.31
C GLU A 126 23.85 5.09 -20.37
N ALA A 127 23.61 5.85 -19.31
CA ALA A 127 24.37 7.06 -19.04
C ALA A 127 24.36 7.45 -17.55
N GLU A 128 25.57 7.57 -17.00
CA GLU A 128 25.88 8.09 -15.66
C GLU A 128 25.49 9.57 -15.48
N ASN A 129 25.20 9.90 -14.21
CA ASN A 129 25.76 11.02 -13.45
C ASN A 129 24.83 12.19 -13.07
N SER A 130 25.00 12.56 -11.79
CA SER A 130 24.90 13.90 -11.20
C SER A 130 23.55 14.36 -10.64
N ASN A 131 23.36 14.08 -9.36
CA ASN A 131 23.21 15.08 -8.29
C ASN A 131 22.50 16.39 -8.67
N GLU A 132 21.21 16.51 -8.35
CA GLU A 132 20.58 17.80 -8.07
C GLU A 132 19.75 17.69 -6.78
N GLU A 133 20.15 18.53 -5.83
CA GLU A 133 19.40 18.90 -4.64
C GLU A 133 18.14 19.63 -5.12
N ASP A 134 16.95 19.14 -4.77
CA ASP A 134 15.74 19.96 -4.91
C ASP A 134 15.17 20.25 -3.53
N MET A 135 15.21 21.54 -3.21
CA MET A 135 14.66 22.13 -2.01
C MET A 135 13.17 22.36 -2.27
N GLU A 136 12.35 21.42 -1.82
CA GLU A 136 10.89 21.63 -1.77
C GLU A 136 10.60 22.70 -0.72
N ALA A 137 10.39 23.92 -1.21
CA ALA A 137 9.89 25.05 -0.46
C ALA A 137 8.41 24.80 -0.13
N ASP A 138 8.13 24.66 1.16
CA ASP A 138 6.81 24.83 1.75
C ASP A 138 6.29 26.24 1.42
N GLU A 139 5.40 26.34 0.44
CA GLU A 139 4.40 27.41 0.36
C GLU A 139 3.03 26.78 0.57
N ASP A 140 2.71 26.62 1.86
CA ASP A 140 1.38 26.33 2.40
C ASP A 140 0.62 27.68 2.39
N ASP A 141 -0.03 27.98 1.28
CA ASP A 141 -0.97 29.10 1.16
C ASP A 141 -2.40 28.53 1.06
N ASP A 142 -2.91 28.11 2.22
CA ASP A 142 -4.34 27.90 2.45
C ASP A 142 -5.02 29.28 2.49
N GLU A 143 -5.13 29.94 1.33
CA GLU A 143 -6.19 30.91 1.10
C GLU A 143 -7.48 30.12 0.80
N GLU A 144 -8.55 30.45 1.52
CA GLU A 144 -9.90 29.95 1.26
C GLU A 144 -10.25 30.21 -0.22
N GLU A 145 -10.01 29.24 -1.11
CA GLU A 145 -10.44 29.29 -2.51
C GLU A 145 -11.97 29.39 -2.51
N GLU A 146 -12.48 30.62 -2.65
CA GLU A 146 -13.72 30.84 -3.39
C GLU A 146 -13.57 30.02 -4.68
N GLU A 147 -14.29 28.90 -4.81
CA GLU A 147 -14.16 27.96 -5.92
C GLU A 147 -14.17 28.71 -7.26
N GLU A 148 -12.98 29.05 -7.78
CA GLU A 148 -12.82 29.57 -9.13
C GLU A 148 -13.22 28.42 -10.04
N VAL A 149 -14.46 28.50 -10.53
CA VAL A 149 -15.02 27.51 -11.43
C VAL A 149 -14.11 27.44 -12.66
N ASP A 150 -13.32 26.37 -12.71
CA ASP A 150 -12.41 25.99 -13.80
C ASP A 150 -12.87 26.54 -15.16
N GLU A 151 -12.09 27.47 -15.72
CA GLU A 151 -12.36 28.17 -16.99
C GLU A 151 -12.64 27.19 -18.14
N THR A 152 -12.06 25.99 -18.10
CA THR A 152 -12.33 24.94 -19.08
C THR A 152 -13.74 24.36 -18.95
N PHE A 153 -14.22 24.18 -17.71
CA PHE A 153 -15.58 23.75 -17.42
C PHE A 153 -16.59 24.84 -17.79
N ARG A 154 -16.28 26.11 -17.50
CA ARG A 154 -17.12 27.25 -17.95
C ARG A 154 -17.27 27.25 -19.47
N LYS A 155 -16.18 26.99 -20.20
CA LYS A 155 -16.19 26.89 -21.67
C LYS A 155 -17.01 25.70 -22.16
N SER A 156 -16.89 24.51 -21.55
CA SER A 156 -17.70 23.34 -21.92
C SER A 156 -19.19 23.52 -21.62
N VAL A 157 -19.54 24.18 -20.51
CA VAL A 157 -20.94 24.55 -20.20
C VAL A 157 -21.45 25.60 -21.18
N LYS A 158 -20.64 26.59 -21.55
CA LYS A 158 -20.96 27.59 -22.57
C LYS A 158 -21.18 26.95 -23.95
N GLU A 159 -20.36 25.96 -24.31
CA GLU A 159 -20.51 25.18 -25.53
C GLU A 159 -21.77 24.30 -25.52
N ALA A 160 -22.09 23.67 -24.38
CA ALA A 160 -23.32 22.90 -24.22
C ALA A 160 -24.59 23.78 -24.29
N LEU A 161 -24.52 25.02 -23.77
CA LEU A 161 -25.61 25.99 -23.85
C LEU A 161 -25.74 26.63 -25.25
N GLY A 162 -24.67 26.65 -26.05
CA GLY A 162 -24.68 27.16 -27.41
C GLY A 162 -25.27 28.58 -27.51
N LYS A 163 -26.36 28.74 -28.26
CA LYS A 163 -27.05 30.03 -28.46
C LYS A 163 -27.83 30.53 -27.23
N ALA A 164 -28.03 29.67 -26.23
CA ALA A 164 -28.67 30.03 -24.98
C ALA A 164 -27.67 30.56 -23.93
N ALA A 165 -26.37 30.52 -24.24
CA ALA A 165 -25.35 31.08 -23.36
C ALA A 165 -25.39 32.61 -23.45
N ALA A 166 -25.71 33.28 -22.33
CA ALA A 166 -25.65 34.74 -22.25
C ALA A 166 -24.19 35.22 -22.24
N ASP A 167 -23.82 36.08 -23.19
CA ASP A 167 -22.54 36.77 -23.19
C ASP A 167 -22.61 37.96 -22.23
N LYS A 168 -21.87 37.89 -21.12
CA LYS A 168 -21.81 38.98 -20.11
C LYS A 168 -20.92 40.16 -20.53
N GLU A 169 -20.42 40.21 -21.76
CA GLU A 169 -19.53 41.28 -22.21
C GLU A 169 -20.27 42.51 -22.78
N ASP A 170 -21.59 42.45 -23.01
CA ASP A 170 -22.37 43.60 -23.48
C ASP A 170 -23.67 43.78 -22.68
N GLU A 171 -23.63 44.56 -21.60
CA GLU A 171 -24.82 44.98 -20.82
C GLU A 171 -25.70 46.03 -21.55
N SER A 172 -25.73 46.04 -22.89
CA SER A 172 -26.34 47.14 -23.66
C SER A 172 -27.39 46.75 -24.71
N GLU A 173 -27.75 45.48 -24.89
CA GLU A 173 -28.87 45.10 -25.75
C GLU A 173 -29.77 44.07 -25.04
N GLU A 174 -31.08 44.33 -24.98
CA GLU A 174 -32.09 43.30 -24.65
C GLU A 174 -32.04 42.24 -25.77
N GLU A 175 -31.09 41.30 -25.71
CA GLU A 175 -31.03 40.18 -26.63
C GLU A 175 -32.31 39.35 -26.45
N GLU A 176 -33.17 39.35 -27.48
CA GLU A 176 -34.32 38.47 -27.56
C GLU A 176 -33.81 37.03 -27.41
N LEU A 177 -34.18 36.38 -26.29
CA LEU A 177 -33.91 34.96 -26.08
C LEU A 177 -34.37 34.19 -27.33
N PRO A 178 -33.51 33.37 -27.94
CA PRO A 178 -33.91 32.62 -29.12
C PRO A 178 -35.11 31.73 -28.76
N ASP A 179 -36.15 31.76 -29.60
CA ASP A 179 -37.34 30.91 -29.47
C ASP A 179 -36.92 29.46 -29.75
N LEU A 180 -36.43 28.78 -28.70
CA LEU A 180 -36.01 27.39 -28.73
C LEU A 180 -37.25 26.50 -28.68
N SER A 181 -37.35 25.56 -29.60
CA SER A 181 -38.41 24.56 -29.55
C SER A 181 -38.23 23.63 -28.33
N ASP A 182 -39.31 23.03 -27.84
CA ASP A 182 -39.25 22.05 -26.74
C ASP A 182 -38.21 20.94 -26.99
N SER A 183 -38.08 20.48 -28.24
CA SER A 183 -37.09 19.44 -28.59
C SER A 183 -35.65 19.93 -28.51
N GLU A 184 -35.39 21.21 -28.77
CA GLU A 184 -34.06 21.81 -28.63
C GLU A 184 -33.72 22.03 -27.15
N MET A 185 -34.71 22.41 -26.33
CA MET A 185 -34.53 22.55 -24.88
C MET A 185 -34.15 21.22 -24.21
N PHE A 186 -34.78 20.10 -24.58
CA PHE A 186 -34.39 18.78 -24.08
C PHE A 186 -32.97 18.36 -24.49
N GLN A 187 -32.54 18.70 -25.71
CA GLN A 187 -31.18 18.39 -26.16
C GLN A 187 -30.12 19.17 -25.38
N LEU A 188 -30.40 20.45 -25.06
CA LEU A 188 -29.52 21.25 -24.21
C LEU A 188 -29.42 20.68 -22.80
N ASP A 189 -30.53 20.25 -22.20
CA ASP A 189 -30.54 19.59 -20.89
C ASP A 189 -29.73 18.28 -20.91
N ASP A 190 -29.86 17.46 -21.95
CA ASP A 190 -29.11 16.21 -22.11
C ASP A 190 -27.59 16.47 -22.24
N MET A 191 -27.20 17.49 -23.00
CA MET A 191 -25.81 17.91 -23.17
C MET A 191 -25.20 18.47 -21.88
N LEU A 192 -25.96 19.30 -21.16
CA LEU A 192 -25.56 19.82 -19.86
C LEU A 192 -25.39 18.68 -18.85
N ALA A 193 -26.36 17.76 -18.78
CA ALA A 193 -26.28 16.61 -17.90
C ALA A 193 -25.03 15.77 -18.17
N GLU A 194 -24.63 15.62 -19.43
CA GLU A 194 -23.39 14.93 -19.79
C GLU A 194 -22.13 15.66 -19.31
N VAL A 195 -22.06 16.99 -19.49
CA VAL A 195 -20.94 17.81 -19.00
C VAL A 195 -20.81 17.73 -17.47
N PHE A 196 -21.92 17.78 -16.73
CA PHE A 196 -21.91 17.61 -15.28
C PHE A 196 -21.56 16.18 -14.83
N ARG A 197 -22.02 15.15 -15.56
CA ARG A 197 -21.60 13.75 -15.32
C ARG A 197 -20.08 13.60 -15.48
N GLN A 198 -19.52 14.16 -16.54
CA GLN A 198 -18.08 14.12 -16.79
C GLN A 198 -17.27 14.86 -15.73
N LYS A 199 -17.70 16.05 -15.29
CA LYS A 199 -17.02 16.79 -14.21
C LYS A 199 -17.06 16.03 -12.88
N LYS A 200 -18.21 15.41 -12.54
CA LYS A 200 -18.34 14.56 -11.34
C LYS A 200 -17.39 13.36 -11.39
N LEU A 201 -17.32 12.68 -12.54
CA LEU A 201 -16.41 11.56 -12.76
C LEU A 201 -14.95 11.99 -12.70
N ALA A 202 -14.59 13.14 -13.28
CA ALA A 202 -13.24 13.69 -13.26
C ALA A 202 -12.80 14.09 -11.85
N GLY A 203 -13.66 14.77 -11.07
CA GLY A 203 -13.41 15.12 -9.68
C GLY A 203 -13.21 13.88 -8.80
N GLY A 204 -14.07 12.86 -8.97
CA GLY A 204 -13.91 11.58 -8.30
C GLY A 204 -12.61 10.84 -8.66
N LYS A 205 -12.20 10.89 -9.94
CA LYS A 205 -10.91 10.33 -10.40
C LYS A 205 -9.72 11.06 -9.78
N LYS A 206 -9.72 12.39 -9.73
CA LYS A 206 -8.64 13.20 -9.12
C LYS A 206 -8.49 12.90 -7.63
N ALA A 207 -9.59 12.96 -6.87
CA ALA A 207 -9.58 12.64 -5.44
C ALA A 207 -9.12 11.19 -5.16
N ARG A 208 -9.55 10.22 -5.99
CA ARG A 208 -9.08 8.83 -5.89
C ARG A 208 -7.59 8.70 -6.16
N GLN A 209 -7.05 9.45 -7.11
CA GLN A 209 -5.63 9.44 -7.45
C GLN A 209 -4.79 10.07 -6.32
N GLU A 210 -5.24 11.17 -5.73
CA GLU A 210 -4.58 11.81 -4.59
C GLU A 210 -4.54 10.88 -3.37
N LYS A 211 -5.67 10.27 -3.02
CA LYS A 211 -5.75 9.28 -1.93
C LYS A 211 -4.84 8.07 -2.18
N LYS A 212 -4.73 7.62 -3.44
CA LYS A 212 -3.82 6.54 -3.82
C LYS A 212 -2.35 6.96 -3.65
N LYS A 213 -1.97 8.16 -4.11
CA LYS A 213 -0.63 8.71 -3.92
C LYS A 213 -0.27 8.81 -2.44
N GLU A 214 -1.17 9.28 -1.59
CA GLU A 214 -0.96 9.33 -0.15
C GLU A 214 -0.74 7.93 0.45
N THR A 215 -1.55 6.96 0.04
CA THR A 215 -1.43 5.56 0.46
C THR A 215 -0.08 4.96 0.04
N ASP A 216 0.36 5.23 -1.19
CA ASP A 216 1.64 4.73 -1.68
C ASP A 216 2.82 5.41 -0.97
N ASN A 217 2.74 6.73 -0.71
CA ASN A 217 3.71 7.44 0.11
C ASN A 217 3.77 6.88 1.53
N PHE A 218 2.63 6.48 2.11
CA PHE A 218 2.59 5.79 3.40
C PHE A 218 3.28 4.43 3.34
N ARG A 219 3.01 3.61 2.32
CA ARG A 219 3.71 2.33 2.09
C ARG A 219 5.22 2.52 1.94
N ILE A 220 5.68 3.53 1.20
CA ILE A 220 7.12 3.85 1.07
C ILE A 220 7.74 4.11 2.44
N ARG A 221 7.06 4.86 3.32
CA ARG A 221 7.51 5.14 4.69
C ARG A 221 7.53 3.85 5.54
N VAL A 222 6.50 3.01 5.44
CA VAL A 222 6.45 1.72 6.15
C VAL A 222 7.54 0.76 5.68
N LEU A 223 7.90 0.79 4.39
CA LEU A 223 9.02 0.00 3.86
C LEU A 223 10.37 0.37 4.49
N ASP A 224 10.54 1.56 5.08
CA ASP A 224 11.76 1.87 5.87
C ASP A 224 11.83 1.05 7.17
N LEU A 225 10.67 0.75 7.77
CA LEU A 225 10.60 -0.11 8.94
C LEU A 225 10.93 -1.55 8.55
N VAL A 226 10.35 -2.04 7.46
CA VAL A 226 10.68 -3.36 6.90
C VAL A 226 12.18 -3.46 6.59
N GLU A 227 12.76 -2.46 5.96
CA GLU A 227 14.20 -2.41 5.69
C GLU A 227 15.03 -2.49 6.99
N THR A 228 14.57 -1.81 8.04
CA THR A 228 15.19 -1.85 9.36
C THR A 228 15.13 -3.26 9.98
N VAL A 229 14.00 -3.96 9.84
CA VAL A 229 13.88 -5.37 10.28
C VAL A 229 14.84 -6.26 9.50
N ILE A 230 14.89 -6.13 8.17
CA ILE A 230 15.75 -6.95 7.29
C ILE A 230 17.24 -6.73 7.59
N LYS A 231 17.65 -5.50 7.92
CA LYS A 231 19.04 -5.17 8.24
C LYS A 231 19.47 -5.63 9.64
N SER A 232 18.52 -6.04 10.48
CA SER A 232 18.80 -6.44 11.87
C SER A 232 19.33 -7.86 12.00
N GLU A 233 19.91 -8.15 13.17
CA GLU A 233 20.34 -9.52 13.53
C GLU A 233 19.16 -10.49 13.68
N ARG A 234 17.96 -9.97 13.96
CA ARG A 234 16.72 -10.76 14.11
C ARG A 234 15.97 -10.94 12.79
N CYS A 235 16.55 -10.58 11.65
CA CYS A 235 15.91 -10.77 10.35
C CYS A 235 15.42 -12.21 10.15
N GLY A 236 16.19 -13.22 10.58
CA GLY A 236 15.85 -14.65 10.43
C GLY A 236 14.50 -15.03 11.03
N ASP A 237 14.11 -14.37 12.11
CA ASP A 237 12.88 -14.62 12.84
C ASP A 237 11.62 -14.11 12.12
N PHE A 238 11.79 -13.15 11.22
CA PHE A 238 10.69 -12.45 10.55
C PHE A 238 10.70 -12.62 9.02
N VAL A 239 11.61 -13.46 8.48
CA VAL A 239 11.72 -13.60 7.01
C VAL A 239 10.40 -14.07 6.43
N ILE A 240 9.74 -15.05 7.06
CA ILE A 240 8.51 -15.62 6.53
C ILE A 240 7.35 -14.63 6.60
N ASP A 241 7.26 -13.83 7.68
CA ASP A 241 6.25 -12.78 7.84
C ASP A 241 6.39 -11.68 6.80
N LEU A 242 7.64 -11.31 6.46
CA LEU A 242 7.93 -10.24 5.50
C LEU A 242 7.82 -10.68 4.04
N LEU A 243 8.05 -11.96 3.75
CA LEU A 243 8.23 -12.45 2.38
C LEU A 243 6.99 -12.25 1.52
N LYS A 244 5.83 -12.72 1.99
CA LYS A 244 4.56 -12.64 1.24
C LYS A 244 4.08 -11.19 1.07
N PRO A 245 4.02 -10.34 2.12
CA PRO A 245 3.58 -8.95 1.98
C PRO A 245 4.45 -8.14 1.02
N VAL A 246 5.78 -8.26 1.11
CA VAL A 246 6.71 -7.54 0.21
C VAL A 246 6.58 -8.05 -1.23
N LEU A 247 6.44 -9.36 -1.43
CA LEU A 247 6.18 -9.95 -2.75
C LEU A 247 4.86 -9.43 -3.33
N LEU A 248 3.75 -9.51 -2.58
CA LEU A 248 2.44 -9.05 -3.06
C LEU A 248 2.44 -7.57 -3.42
N LEU A 249 3.13 -6.73 -2.64
CA LEU A 249 3.30 -5.33 -2.96
C LEU A 249 4.08 -5.14 -4.27
N MET A 250 5.18 -5.86 -4.46
CA MET A 250 5.95 -5.84 -5.71
C MET A 250 5.09 -6.25 -6.92
N LEU A 251 4.29 -7.31 -6.79
CA LEU A 251 3.48 -7.85 -7.88
C LEU A 251 2.30 -6.96 -8.27
N LYS A 252 1.71 -6.25 -7.29
CA LYS A 252 0.51 -5.43 -7.50
C LYS A 252 0.80 -3.96 -7.80
N THR A 253 2.03 -3.49 -7.56
CA THR A 253 2.40 -2.10 -7.82
C THR A 253 2.68 -1.91 -9.31
N ASN A 254 1.94 -1.01 -9.96
CA ASN A 254 2.19 -0.66 -11.35
C ASN A 254 3.38 0.32 -11.45
N PRO A 255 4.45 -0.02 -12.19
CA PRO A 255 5.62 0.86 -12.34
C PRO A 255 5.28 2.22 -12.97
N VAL A 256 4.28 2.27 -13.87
CA VAL A 256 3.84 3.52 -14.52
C VAL A 256 3.20 4.47 -13.52
N GLU A 257 2.53 3.94 -12.49
CA GLU A 257 1.83 4.75 -11.48
C GLU A 257 2.76 5.18 -10.35
N ASN A 258 3.65 4.28 -9.89
CA ASN A 258 4.58 4.58 -8.81
C ASN A 258 5.88 3.76 -8.92
N GLN A 259 6.80 4.25 -9.75
CA GLN A 259 8.09 3.64 -9.98
C GLN A 259 8.92 3.51 -8.67
N VAL A 260 8.89 4.53 -7.81
CA VAL A 260 9.65 4.56 -6.55
C VAL A 260 9.21 3.43 -5.61
N LEU A 261 7.90 3.23 -5.45
CA LEU A 261 7.37 2.13 -4.65
C LEU A 261 7.71 0.76 -5.25
N CYS A 262 7.64 0.64 -6.57
CA CYS A 262 7.99 -0.59 -7.29
C CYS A 262 9.46 -0.96 -7.06
N ASP A 263 10.39 -0.03 -7.28
CA ASP A 263 11.83 -0.24 -7.14
C ASP A 263 12.22 -0.53 -5.70
N LYS A 264 11.62 0.19 -4.74
CA LYS A 264 11.86 -0.08 -3.32
C LYS A 264 11.38 -1.47 -2.92
N SER A 265 10.19 -1.89 -3.38
CA SER A 265 9.66 -3.22 -3.08
C SER A 265 10.53 -4.34 -3.68
N LYS A 266 10.98 -4.17 -4.94
CA LYS A 266 11.91 -5.08 -5.61
C LYS A 266 13.25 -5.18 -4.88
N SER A 267 13.82 -4.03 -4.50
CA SER A 267 15.08 -3.94 -3.77
C SER A 267 15.00 -4.65 -2.41
N LEU A 268 13.92 -4.40 -1.66
CA LEU A 268 13.71 -5.04 -0.36
C LEU A 268 13.42 -6.53 -0.48
N PHE A 269 12.68 -6.97 -1.49
CA PHE A 269 12.50 -8.40 -1.77
C PHE A 269 13.85 -9.08 -2.04
N ALA A 270 14.69 -8.49 -2.89
CA ALA A 270 16.03 -9.01 -3.16
C ALA A 270 16.92 -9.04 -1.91
N LEU A 271 16.89 -7.97 -1.10
CA LEU A 271 17.64 -7.87 0.14
C LEU A 271 17.19 -8.92 1.16
N LEU A 272 15.87 -9.08 1.34
CA LEU A 272 15.27 -10.08 2.22
C LEU A 272 15.73 -11.49 1.86
N ARG A 273 15.64 -11.87 0.58
CA ARG A 273 16.12 -13.17 0.12
C ARG A 273 17.62 -13.36 0.34
N SER A 274 18.42 -12.32 0.11
CA SER A 274 19.85 -12.37 0.34
C SER A 274 20.17 -12.61 1.82
N LYS A 275 19.47 -11.91 2.71
CA LYS A 275 19.60 -12.04 4.17
C LYS A 275 19.08 -13.37 4.70
N ALA A 276 18.04 -13.93 4.10
CA ALA A 276 17.47 -15.22 4.48
C ALA A 276 18.44 -16.40 4.28
N LYS A 277 19.45 -16.26 3.41
CA LYS A 277 20.43 -17.33 3.16
C LYS A 277 21.18 -17.69 4.45
N GLY A 278 21.00 -18.93 4.89
CA GLY A 278 21.66 -19.45 6.10
C GLY A 278 21.01 -19.00 7.40
N GLN A 279 19.86 -18.33 7.34
CA GLN A 279 19.01 -18.08 8.52
C GLN A 279 18.13 -19.30 8.80
N LYS A 280 17.66 -19.39 10.03
CA LYS A 280 16.63 -20.35 10.43
C LYS A 280 15.48 -19.56 11.03
N ASP A 281 14.27 -19.96 10.67
CA ASP A 281 13.09 -19.47 11.36
C ASP A 281 12.95 -20.26 12.68
N SER A 282 13.08 -19.54 13.79
CA SER A 282 12.98 -20.11 15.14
C SER A 282 11.61 -19.85 15.78
N ILE A 283 10.72 -19.16 15.08
CA ILE A 283 9.44 -18.68 15.60
C ILE A 283 8.29 -19.56 15.09
N HIS A 284 8.26 -19.85 13.79
CA HIS A 284 7.11 -20.49 13.17
C HIS A 284 7.23 -22.01 13.13
N SER A 285 6.08 -22.69 13.10
CA SER A 285 6.01 -24.15 12.96
C SER A 285 6.22 -24.59 11.51
N GLU A 286 6.60 -25.85 11.31
CA GLU A 286 6.68 -26.46 9.97
C GLU A 286 5.33 -26.40 9.23
N ASP A 287 4.20 -26.53 9.95
CA ASP A 287 2.87 -26.41 9.36
C ASP A 287 2.58 -24.99 8.86
N TYR A 288 3.06 -23.96 9.56
CA TYR A 288 2.96 -22.58 9.10
C TYR A 288 3.77 -22.38 7.80
N HIS A 289 4.97 -22.96 7.72
CA HIS A 289 5.79 -22.92 6.49
C HIS A 289 5.09 -23.61 5.32
N LYS A 290 4.46 -24.76 5.55
CA LYS A 290 3.64 -25.47 4.55
C LYS A 290 2.50 -24.60 4.04
N ASN A 291 1.76 -23.96 4.93
CA ASN A 291 0.65 -23.08 4.54
C ASN A 291 1.13 -21.91 3.67
N VAL A 292 2.21 -21.23 4.07
CA VAL A 292 2.78 -20.14 3.26
C VAL A 292 3.24 -20.65 1.89
N LEU A 293 3.83 -21.85 1.82
CA LEU A 293 4.24 -22.46 0.54
C LEU A 293 3.03 -22.78 -0.36
N ILE A 294 1.94 -23.30 0.20
CA ILE A 294 0.68 -23.53 -0.54
C ILE A 294 0.17 -22.22 -1.12
N GLU A 295 0.05 -21.18 -0.29
CA GLU A 295 -0.44 -19.87 -0.73
C GLU A 295 0.41 -19.25 -1.85
N LEU A 296 1.74 -19.43 -1.80
CA LEU A 296 2.64 -18.97 -2.86
C LEU A 296 2.46 -19.77 -4.16
N ILE A 297 2.20 -21.08 -4.07
CA ILE A 297 1.93 -21.92 -5.25
C ILE A 297 0.59 -21.53 -5.88
N GLU A 298 -0.44 -21.29 -5.08
CA GLU A 298 -1.72 -20.76 -5.56
C GLU A 298 -1.55 -19.39 -6.22
N LEU A 299 -0.75 -18.51 -5.61
CA LEU A 299 -0.41 -17.22 -6.20
C LEU A 299 0.27 -17.39 -7.57
N ALA A 300 1.18 -18.36 -7.72
CA ALA A 300 1.85 -18.63 -8.99
C ALA A 300 0.88 -18.99 -10.12
N GLN A 301 -0.26 -19.60 -9.82
CA GLN A 301 -1.29 -19.94 -10.83
C GLN A 301 -2.02 -18.70 -11.37
N SER A 302 -2.06 -17.63 -10.58
CA SER A 302 -2.71 -16.36 -10.97
C SER A 302 -1.78 -15.37 -11.69
N VAL A 303 -0.48 -15.67 -11.74
CA VAL A 303 0.54 -14.76 -12.30
C VAL A 303 0.81 -15.10 -13.75
N VAL A 304 0.64 -14.11 -14.63
CA VAL A 304 0.88 -14.24 -16.08
C VAL A 304 2.30 -13.80 -16.47
N ASP A 305 2.82 -12.76 -15.82
CA ASP A 305 4.15 -12.20 -16.12
C ASP A 305 5.30 -13.14 -15.69
N SER A 306 6.28 -13.31 -16.57
CA SER A 306 7.40 -14.23 -16.33
C SER A 306 8.30 -13.78 -15.18
N ASN A 307 8.56 -12.47 -15.05
CA ASN A 307 9.42 -11.93 -13.99
C ASN A 307 8.74 -12.09 -12.62
N HIS A 308 7.44 -11.85 -12.57
CA HIS A 308 6.59 -12.08 -11.41
C HIS A 308 6.56 -13.56 -11.02
N LEU A 309 6.44 -14.48 -12.00
CA LEU A 309 6.48 -15.91 -11.73
C LEU A 309 7.84 -16.34 -11.17
N GLN A 310 8.94 -15.78 -11.69
CA GLN A 310 10.28 -16.00 -11.14
C GLN A 310 10.40 -15.47 -9.70
N ALA A 311 9.80 -14.32 -9.39
CA ALA A 311 9.76 -13.78 -8.03
C ALA A 311 8.97 -14.68 -7.07
N VAL A 312 7.83 -15.22 -7.50
CA VAL A 312 7.07 -16.20 -6.71
C VAL A 312 7.86 -17.49 -6.49
N ALA A 313 8.48 -18.05 -7.53
CA ALA A 313 9.34 -19.24 -7.41
C ALA A 313 10.53 -19.00 -6.46
N ALA A 314 11.13 -17.81 -6.53
CA ALA A 314 12.17 -17.35 -5.63
C ALA A 314 11.71 -17.26 -4.16
N ALA A 315 10.46 -16.85 -3.92
CA ALA A 315 9.85 -16.85 -2.59
C ALA A 315 9.64 -18.29 -2.09
N CYS A 316 9.06 -19.18 -2.91
CA CYS A 316 8.90 -20.60 -2.56
C CYS A 316 10.24 -21.24 -2.15
N PHE A 317 11.31 -20.96 -2.91
CA PHE A 317 12.64 -21.43 -2.58
C PHE A 317 13.17 -20.87 -1.24
N THR A 318 12.84 -19.62 -0.92
CA THR A 318 13.24 -19.00 0.35
C THR A 318 12.55 -19.69 1.52
N VAL A 319 11.23 -19.93 1.44
CA VAL A 319 10.47 -20.66 2.48
C VAL A 319 11.05 -22.06 2.70
N MET A 320 11.26 -22.81 1.61
CA MET A 320 11.83 -24.16 1.69
C MET A 320 13.20 -24.19 2.40
N ASN A 321 14.06 -23.21 2.15
CA ASN A 321 15.37 -23.13 2.83
C ASN A 321 15.26 -22.80 4.32
N LEU A 322 14.25 -22.02 4.73
CA LEU A 322 14.04 -21.70 6.15
C LEU A 322 13.56 -22.92 6.93
N SER A 323 12.72 -23.76 6.33
CA SER A 323 12.21 -25.00 6.94
C SER A 323 13.30 -26.07 7.13
N CYS A 324 14.37 -26.03 6.32
CA CYS A 324 15.42 -27.04 6.31
C CYS A 324 16.71 -26.51 6.97
N GLY A 325 16.78 -26.54 8.31
CA GLY A 325 17.96 -26.08 9.06
C GLY A 325 19.25 -26.88 8.78
N ASP A 326 20.39 -26.16 8.63
CA ASP A 326 21.78 -26.66 8.49
C ASP A 326 22.05 -27.74 7.42
N ILE A 327 21.95 -27.33 6.16
CA ILE A 327 22.40 -28.10 4.97
C ILE A 327 23.95 -28.26 4.95
N ASN A 328 24.69 -27.46 5.74
CA ASN A 328 26.15 -27.38 5.62
C ASN A 328 26.95 -28.34 6.51
N LYS A 329 26.32 -29.18 7.36
CA LYS A 329 27.05 -30.21 8.11
C LYS A 329 26.26 -31.52 8.15
N THR A 330 26.70 -32.46 7.31
CA THR A 330 26.58 -33.93 7.45
C THR A 330 25.18 -34.57 7.35
N SER A 331 24.72 -34.93 6.13
CA SER A 331 24.01 -36.20 5.84
C SER A 331 23.63 -36.30 4.34
N PRO A 332 23.75 -37.46 3.64
CA PRO A 332 23.38 -37.60 2.23
C PRO A 332 21.87 -37.72 1.94
N ALA A 333 20.99 -37.56 2.95
CA ALA A 333 19.53 -37.60 2.79
C ALA A 333 18.90 -36.27 2.28
N LEU A 334 19.75 -35.31 1.92
CA LEU A 334 19.47 -33.91 1.54
C LEU A 334 18.36 -33.66 0.51
N PRO A 335 18.23 -34.45 -0.58
CA PRO A 335 17.25 -34.14 -1.63
C PRO A 335 15.83 -34.52 -1.24
N PHE A 336 15.65 -35.42 -0.27
CA PHE A 336 14.36 -36.05 -0.04
C PHE A 336 13.42 -35.16 0.76
N HIS A 337 13.88 -34.40 1.75
CA HIS A 337 12.97 -33.60 2.58
C HIS A 337 12.31 -32.44 1.81
N TYR A 338 13.06 -31.74 0.95
CA TYR A 338 12.52 -30.72 0.04
C TYR A 338 11.54 -31.32 -0.97
N VAL A 339 11.89 -32.48 -1.53
CA VAL A 339 11.06 -33.19 -2.49
C VAL A 339 9.81 -33.74 -1.82
N ASP A 340 9.87 -34.16 -0.56
CA ASP A 340 8.74 -34.66 0.21
C ASP A 340 7.81 -33.51 0.61
N LEU A 341 8.35 -32.38 1.08
CA LEU A 341 7.59 -31.16 1.35
C LEU A 341 6.90 -30.65 0.08
N LEU A 342 7.64 -30.53 -1.02
CA LEU A 342 7.10 -30.12 -2.31
C LEU A 342 6.07 -31.13 -2.83
N ARG A 343 6.33 -32.44 -2.71
CA ARG A 343 5.41 -33.51 -3.13
C ARG A 343 4.12 -33.50 -2.32
N GLU A 344 4.21 -33.37 -1.00
CA GLU A 344 3.04 -33.29 -0.12
C GLU A 344 2.21 -32.04 -0.44
N THR A 345 2.89 -30.91 -0.64
CA THR A 345 2.25 -29.64 -1.02
C THR A 345 1.57 -29.73 -2.39
N LEU A 346 2.26 -30.24 -3.41
CA LEU A 346 1.71 -30.44 -4.76
C LEU A 346 0.54 -31.43 -4.75
N HIS A 347 0.59 -32.47 -3.93
CA HIS A 347 -0.51 -33.43 -3.81
C HIS A 347 -1.78 -32.81 -3.22
N ASN A 348 -1.64 -31.80 -2.35
CA ASN A 348 -2.76 -31.10 -1.75
C ASN A 348 -3.38 -30.05 -2.68
N VAL A 349 -2.59 -29.43 -3.57
CA VAL A 349 -3.06 -28.42 -4.53
C VAL A 349 -3.70 -29.02 -5.79
N ILE A 350 -3.33 -30.25 -6.18
CA ILE A 350 -3.80 -30.90 -7.43
C ILE A 350 -5.11 -31.69 -7.24
N LYS A 351 -5.62 -31.84 -6.02
CA LYS A 351 -6.93 -32.46 -5.75
C LYS A 351 -8.05 -31.44 -5.84
#